data_AF-A0A7Y7NW85-F1
#
_entry.id   AF-A0A7Y7NW85-F1
#
_cell.length_a   1.000
_cell.length_b   1.000
_cell.length_c   1.000
_cell.angle_alpha   90.00
_cell.angle_beta   90.00
_cell.angle_gamma   90.00
#
_symmetry.space_group_name_H-M   'P 1'
#
loop_
_entity.id
_entity.type
_entity.pdbx_description
1 polymer ?
#
loop_
_entity_poly.entity_id
_entity_poly.type
_entity_poly.pdbx_seq_one_letter_code
_entity_poly.pdbx_strand_id
1 'polypeptide(L)'
;MPLLFLQVQPNGQVGFCCANIFGSNDIGNIFENNLSELWKGNKINQIRNIFKNSVFDLLPNQCQSCSLTYNKTAQFEDCCKRKINNRV
;
A
#
# COMPACT_ATOMS: atom_id res chain seq x y z
N MET A 1 -0.90 -3.58 -0.99
CA MET A 1 -1.33 -2.93 -2.25
C MET A 1 -1.37 -1.42 -2.08
N PRO A 2 -0.49 -0.66 -2.74
CA PRO A 2 -0.46 0.81 -2.70
C PRO A 2 -1.64 1.48 -3.45
N LEU A 3 -2.50 0.68 -4.11
CA LEU A 3 -3.59 1.15 -4.97
C LEU A 3 -4.91 1.36 -4.23
N LEU A 4 -5.14 0.68 -3.10
CA LEU A 4 -6.45 0.66 -2.44
C LEU A 4 -6.48 1.33 -1.08
N PHE A 5 -5.39 1.24 -0.31
CA PHE A 5 -5.38 1.70 1.07
C PHE A 5 -4.02 2.26 1.47
N LEU A 6 -4.04 3.02 2.56
CA LEU A 6 -2.87 3.38 3.36
C LEU A 6 -2.97 2.64 4.69
N GLN A 7 -1.82 2.35 5.27
CA GLN A 7 -1.72 1.89 6.65
C GLN A 7 -1.34 3.08 7.51
N VAL A 8 -2.00 3.24 8.65
CA VAL A 8 -1.61 4.18 9.70
C VAL A 8 -1.10 3.38 10.88
N GLN A 9 0.10 3.67 11.35
CA GLN A 9 0.73 3.06 12.52
C GLN A 9 0.31 3.80 13.81
N PRO A 10 0.44 3.18 15.00
CA PRO A 10 0.05 3.82 16.27
C PRO A 10 0.77 5.14 16.57
N ASN A 11 2.01 5.30 16.07
CA ASN A 11 2.79 6.54 16.18
C ASN A 11 2.43 7.61 15.13
N GLY A 12 1.36 7.38 14.35
CA GLY A 12 0.89 8.28 13.30
C GLY A 12 1.60 8.12 11.96
N GLN A 13 2.67 7.33 11.86
CA GLN A 13 3.34 7.09 10.58
C GLN A 13 2.38 6.44 9.58
N VAL A 14 2.36 6.97 8.37
CA VAL A 14 1.51 6.49 7.28
C VAL A 14 2.38 5.80 6.25
N GLY A 15 2.01 4.57 5.88
CA GLY A 15 2.68 3.76 4.88
C GLY A 15 1.69 3.16 3.86
N PHE A 16 2.21 2.39 2.91
CA PHE A 16 1.42 1.82 1.80
C PHE A 16 1.34 0.28 1.80
N CYS A 17 1.96 -0.37 2.78
CA CYS A 17 2.00 -1.82 2.89
C CYS A 17 2.01 -2.26 4.35
N CYS A 18 1.11 -3.18 4.73
CA CYS A 18 1.00 -3.73 6.07
C CYS A 18 2.25 -4.48 6.57
N ALA A 19 3.09 -4.96 5.65
CA ALA A 19 4.35 -5.64 5.98
C ALA A 19 5.48 -4.67 6.37
N ASN A 20 5.25 -3.36 6.31
CA ASN A 20 6.25 -2.35 6.63
C ASN A 20 6.30 -2.07 8.13
N ILE A 21 6.99 -2.93 8.88
CA ILE A 21 7.15 -2.82 10.34
C ILE A 21 8.32 -1.89 10.73
N PHE A 22 9.22 -1.55 9.79
CA PHE A 22 10.49 -0.87 10.08
C PHE A 22 10.76 0.44 9.31
N GLY A 23 9.72 1.21 8.98
CA GLY A 23 9.84 2.64 8.62
C GLY A 23 10.41 2.99 7.23
N SER A 24 10.84 2.01 6.43
CA SER A 24 11.47 2.27 5.13
C SER A 24 10.50 2.62 3.99
N ASN A 25 9.19 2.58 4.25
CA ASN A 25 8.13 2.86 3.28
C ASN A 25 7.14 3.94 3.76
N ASP A 26 7.56 4.80 4.68
CA ASP A 26 6.72 5.84 5.24
C ASP A 26 6.53 6.99 4.24
N ILE A 27 5.27 7.34 3.98
CA ILE A 27 4.90 8.43 3.07
C ILE A 27 4.65 9.75 3.82
N GLY A 28 4.40 9.70 5.13
CA GLY A 28 4.22 10.87 6.00
C GLY A 28 3.71 10.49 7.39
N ASN A 29 3.21 11.47 8.14
CA ASN A 29 2.61 11.28 9.47
C ASN A 29 1.23 11.94 9.53
N ILE A 30 0.22 11.23 10.06
CA ILE A 30 -1.17 11.72 10.15
C ILE A 30 -1.34 12.90 11.13
N PHE A 31 -0.42 13.04 12.10
CA PHE A 31 -0.42 14.16 13.04
C PHE A 31 0.17 15.44 12.43
N GLU A 32 0.89 15.33 11.30
CA GLU A 32 1.57 16.45 10.64
C GLU A 32 1.00 16.74 9.24
N ASN A 33 0.34 15.76 8.60
CA ASN A 33 -0.07 15.83 7.21
C ASN A 33 -1.55 15.45 7.03
N ASN A 34 -2.21 16.08 6.05
CA ASN A 34 -3.56 15.67 5.67
C ASN A 34 -3.52 14.33 4.91
N LEU A 35 -4.40 13.39 5.28
CA LEU A 35 -4.44 12.06 4.65
C LEU A 35 -4.71 12.11 3.14
N SER A 36 -5.53 13.07 2.68
CA SER A 36 -5.83 13.26 1.26
C SER A 36 -4.59 13.73 0.48
N GLU A 37 -3.79 14.60 1.09
CA GLU A 37 -2.52 15.07 0.52
C GLU A 37 -1.52 13.93 0.44
N LEU A 38 -1.37 13.13 1.51
CA LEU A 38 -0.53 11.94 1.49
C LEU A 38 -0.98 10.94 0.42
N TRP A 39 -2.29 10.71 0.29
CA TRP A 39 -2.86 9.81 -0.72
C TRP A 39 -2.63 10.29 -2.15
N LYS A 40 -2.62 11.60 -2.40
CA LYS A 40 -2.36 12.20 -3.71
C LYS A 40 -0.90 12.55 -3.93
N GLY A 41 -0.05 12.36 -2.92
CA GLY A 41 1.34 12.77 -2.92
C GLY A 41 2.21 11.98 -3.91
N ASN A 42 3.33 12.60 -4.29
CA ASN A 42 4.24 12.04 -5.28
C ASN A 42 4.81 10.68 -4.85
N LYS A 43 5.15 10.51 -3.56
CA LYS A 43 5.71 9.26 -3.03
C LYS A 43 4.81 8.05 -3.33
N ILE A 44 3.52 8.14 -2.96
CA ILE A 44 2.59 7.03 -3.19
C ILE A 44 2.27 6.86 -4.67
N ASN A 45 2.18 7.95 -5.44
CA ASN A 45 1.93 7.86 -6.89
C ASN A 45 3.06 7.16 -7.65
N GLN A 46 4.32 7.40 -7.28
CA GLN A 46 5.47 6.68 -7.84
C GLN A 46 5.35 5.18 -7.58
N ILE A 47 5.07 4.78 -6.34
CA ILE A 47 4.87 3.37 -5.98
C ILE A 47 3.67 2.78 -6.74
N ARG A 48 2.55 3.50 -6.86
CA ARG A 48 1.40 3.03 -7.65
C ARG A 48 1.75 2.83 -9.12
N ASN A 49 2.55 3.71 -9.71
CA ASN A 49 2.97 3.57 -11.10
C ASN A 49 3.88 2.34 -11.28
N ILE A 50 4.76 2.06 -10.33
CA ILE A 50 5.58 0.84 -10.33
C ILE A 50 4.68 -0.41 -10.33
N PHE A 51 3.71 -0.47 -9.43
CA PHE A 51 2.77 -1.60 -9.34
C PHE A 51 1.85 -1.72 -10.56
N LYS A 52 1.37 -0.60 -11.12
CA LYS A 52 0.54 -0.59 -12.34
C LYS A 52 1.31 -1.11 -13.56
N ASN A 53 2.57 -0.72 -13.70
CA ASN A 53 3.40 -1.08 -14.84
C ASN A 53 4.18 -2.39 -14.64
N SER A 54 4.02 -3.06 -13.48
CA SER A 54 4.75 -4.28 -13.12
C SER A 54 6.29 -4.14 -13.17
N VAL A 55 6.83 -2.94 -12.93
CA VAL A 55 8.28 -2.64 -12.96
C VAL A 55 8.91 -2.76 -11.57
N PHE A 56 8.78 -3.93 -10.96
CA PHE A 56 9.08 -4.16 -9.54
C PHE A 56 10.56 -3.98 -9.15
N ASP A 57 11.48 -4.00 -10.12
CA ASP A 57 12.91 -3.73 -9.91
C ASP A 57 13.17 -2.30 -9.40
N LEU A 58 12.22 -1.39 -9.59
CA LEU A 58 12.28 -0.01 -9.08
C LEU A 58 11.80 0.12 -7.63
N LEU A 59 11.27 -0.96 -7.04
CA LEU A 59 10.91 -0.95 -5.63
C LEU A 59 12.16 -1.02 -4.75
N PRO A 60 12.09 -0.52 -3.51
CA PRO A 60 13.13 -0.76 -2.53
C PRO A 60 13.45 -2.24 -2.38
N ASN A 61 14.71 -2.58 -2.10
CA ASN A 61 15.21 -3.96 -2.04
C ASN A 61 14.34 -4.89 -1.16
N GLN A 62 13.85 -4.38 -0.02
CA GLN A 62 12.97 -5.11 0.89
C GLN A 62 11.63 -5.53 0.26
N CYS A 63 11.16 -4.81 -0.75
CA CYS A 63 9.93 -5.12 -1.47
C CYS A 63 10.18 -6.07 -2.66
N GLN A 64 11.39 -6.08 -3.22
CA GLN A 64 11.75 -6.95 -4.35
C GLN A 64 11.75 -8.44 -3.97
N SER A 65 12.11 -8.77 -2.72
CA SER A 65 12.07 -10.14 -2.18
C SER A 65 10.74 -10.49 -1.51
N CYS A 66 9.79 -9.55 -1.43
CA CYS A 66 8.52 -9.76 -0.75
C CYS A 66 7.52 -10.54 -1.64
N SER A 67 7.03 -11.68 -1.12
CA SER A 67 6.04 -12.52 -1.81
C SER A 67 4.69 -11.82 -2.07
N LEU A 68 4.38 -10.76 -1.29
CA LEU A 68 3.16 -9.96 -1.46
C LEU A 68 3.24 -8.97 -2.63
N THR A 69 4.44 -8.68 -3.14
CA THR A 69 4.65 -7.74 -4.26
C THR A 69 4.11 -8.31 -5.58
N TYR A 70 4.35 -9.60 -5.83
CA TYR A 70 4.07 -10.25 -7.12
C TYR A 70 2.68 -10.90 -7.19
N ASN A 71 1.96 -10.99 -6.08
CA ASN A 71 0.71 -11.73 -6.00
C ASN A 71 -0.49 -10.86 -6.45
N LYS A 72 -0.71 -10.81 -7.78
CA LYS A 72 -1.75 -9.98 -8.43
C LYS A 72 -3.19 -10.36 -8.05
N THR A 73 -3.42 -11.59 -7.58
CA THR A 73 -4.75 -12.20 -7.38
C THR A 73 -5.28 -12.12 -5.95
N ALA A 74 -4.42 -11.91 -4.94
CA ALA A 74 -4.81 -12.05 -3.54
C ALA A 74 -5.68 -10.90 -2.96
N GLN A 75 -5.95 -9.82 -3.69
CA GLN A 75 -6.64 -8.65 -3.13
C GLN A 75 -7.90 -8.20 -3.86
N PHE A 76 -8.06 -8.51 -5.15
CA PHE A 76 -9.30 -8.19 -5.86
C PHE A 76 -10.38 -9.25 -5.65
N GLU A 77 -9.99 -10.53 -5.61
CA GLU A 77 -10.98 -11.61 -5.46
C GLU A 77 -11.56 -11.68 -4.04
N ASP A 78 -10.76 -11.50 -2.99
CA ASP A 78 -11.24 -11.65 -1.61
C ASP A 78 -12.16 -10.51 -1.15
N CYS A 79 -11.93 -9.27 -1.61
CA CYS A 79 -12.76 -8.13 -1.21
C CYS A 79 -14.14 -8.17 -1.87
N CYS A 80 -14.22 -8.56 -3.15
CA CYS A 80 -15.49 -8.75 -3.83
C CYS A 80 -16.23 -10.01 -3.38
N LYS A 81 -15.54 -11.14 -3.13
CA LYS A 81 -16.17 -12.37 -2.60
C LYS A 81 -16.77 -12.17 -1.21
N ARG A 82 -16.13 -11.37 -0.34
CA ARG A 82 -16.68 -11.04 0.99
C ARG A 82 -17.95 -10.17 0.96
N LYS A 83 -18.16 -9.35 -0.08
CA LYS A 83 -19.38 -8.53 -0.20
C LYS A 83 -20.62 -9.33 -0.67
N ILE A 84 -20.44 -10.53 -1.22
CA ILE A 84 -21.55 -11.38 -1.66
C ILE A 84 -22.10 -12.23 -0.48
N ASN A 85 -21.26 -12.66 0.46
CA ASN A 85 -21.67 -13.54 1.57
C ASN A 85 -22.18 -12.85 2.85
N ASN A 86 -22.18 -11.52 2.92
CA ASN A 86 -22.68 -10.76 4.08
C ASN A 86 -23.90 -9.88 3.75
N ARG A 87 -24.73 -10.28 2.77
CA ARG A 87 -26.13 -9.84 2.70
C ARG A 87 -27.00 -10.96 3.30
N VAL A 88 -27.09 -10.97 4.62
CA VAL A 88 -28.20 -11.57 5.37
C VAL A 88 -28.73 -10.47 6.28
#